data_AF-A0A8S1BES7-F1
#
_entry.id   AF-A0A8S1BES7-F1
#
_cell.length_a   1.000
_cell.length_b   1.000
_cell.length_c   1.000
_cell.angle_alpha   90.00
_cell.angle_beta   90.00
_cell.angle_gamma   90.00
#
_symmetry.space_group_name_H-M   'P 1'
#
loop_
_entity.id
_entity.type
_entity.pdbx_description
1 polymer ?
#
loop_
_entity_poly.entity_id
_entity_poly.type
_entity_poly.pdbx_seq_one_letter_code
_entity_poly.pdbx_strand_id
1 'polypeptide(L)'
;MPALYYFVGVPLEKIQHEWAQNEPDNKNNAESCLALHSDGRMSDERCDEPRPYICYRPHSDVEANVCGTPDPEYHFESRTNKCYKFHTSSRTFKRANFACQAEGGYLVIINSEVEAQVIRDIWIKYPAVVMIGPFWKDVAYVGMYNWDESEDWTTIHGQWLQEAGYAKFSPGEPNNSTTGEYCGAVYRNGMFDDLYCEQDYAFICEKEPSYPPVCDSDSPRPFEPAICHNGVGQAQIQPDNQMNEIMKTQTSNVVI
;
A
#
# COMPACT_ATOMS: atom_id res chain seq x y z
N MET A 1 -19.83 -9.78 -27.40
CA MET A 1 -20.47 -8.73 -26.59
C MET A 1 -19.43 -7.64 -26.39
N PRO A 2 -19.77 -6.35 -26.47
CA PRO A 2 -18.79 -5.30 -26.17
C PRO A 2 -18.31 -5.44 -24.73
N ALA A 3 -17.01 -5.29 -24.50
CA ALA A 3 -16.45 -5.25 -23.16
C ALA A 3 -16.99 -4.00 -22.43
N LEU A 4 -17.44 -4.17 -21.20
CA LEU A 4 -17.91 -3.07 -20.36
C LEU A 4 -16.76 -2.63 -19.46
N TYR A 5 -16.21 -1.45 -19.74
CA TYR A 5 -15.18 -0.85 -18.89
C TYR A 5 -15.80 0.05 -17.83
N TYR A 6 -15.16 0.08 -16.66
CA TYR A 6 -15.59 0.87 -15.51
C TYR A 6 -14.41 1.61 -14.89
N PHE A 7 -14.66 2.83 -14.42
CA PHE A 7 -13.74 3.58 -13.59
C PHE A 7 -14.38 3.76 -12.20
N VAL A 8 -13.86 3.06 -11.18
CA VAL A 8 -14.35 3.13 -9.79
C VAL A 8 -15.88 2.94 -9.70
N GLY A 9 -16.40 1.89 -10.35
CA GLY A 9 -17.83 1.57 -10.36
C GLY A 9 -18.71 2.44 -11.28
N VAL A 10 -18.13 3.46 -11.93
CA VAL A 10 -18.82 4.26 -12.96
C VAL A 10 -18.55 3.66 -14.34
N PRO A 11 -19.58 3.31 -15.13
CA PRO A 11 -19.40 2.87 -16.51
C PRO A 11 -18.62 3.90 -17.33
N LEU A 12 -17.64 3.47 -18.12
CA LEU A 12 -16.80 4.37 -18.93
C LEU A 12 -17.62 5.21 -19.91
N GLU A 13 -18.74 4.68 -20.42
CA GLU A 13 -19.69 5.41 -21.27
C GLU A 13 -20.25 6.69 -20.63
N LYS A 14 -20.19 6.81 -19.30
CA LYS A 14 -20.64 7.99 -18.54
C LYS A 14 -19.51 9.01 -18.30
N ILE A 15 -18.30 8.71 -18.76
CA ILE A 15 -17.10 9.52 -18.55
C ILE A 15 -16.66 10.04 -19.92
N GLN A 16 -16.33 11.33 -20.03
CA GLN A 16 -15.77 11.87 -21.26
C GLN A 16 -14.39 11.25 -21.51
N HIS A 17 -14.22 10.58 -22.65
CA HIS A 17 -12.99 9.94 -23.05
C HIS A 17 -12.86 9.94 -24.58
N GLU A 18 -11.63 9.75 -25.06
CA GLU A 18 -11.33 9.55 -26.48
C GLU A 18 -10.48 8.30 -26.63
N TRP A 19 -10.84 7.44 -27.58
CA TRP A 19 -10.07 6.25 -27.89
C TRP A 19 -8.86 6.57 -28.77
N ALA A 20 -7.78 5.83 -28.58
CA ALA A 20 -6.67 5.84 -29.50
C ALA A 20 -7.08 5.22 -30.84
N GLN A 21 -6.26 5.42 -31.87
CA GLN A 21 -6.61 4.96 -33.20
C GLN A 21 -6.69 3.43 -33.23
N ASN A 22 -7.84 2.93 -33.69
CA ASN A 22 -8.20 1.50 -33.74
C ASN A 22 -8.61 0.87 -32.40
N GLU A 23 -8.78 1.67 -31.34
CA GLU A 23 -9.21 1.17 -30.03
C GLU A 23 -10.70 1.42 -29.75
N PRO A 24 -11.33 0.66 -28.84
CA PRO A 24 -10.81 -0.55 -28.22
C PRO A 24 -10.84 -1.75 -29.20
N ASP A 25 -9.80 -2.57 -29.24
CA ASP A 25 -9.67 -3.68 -30.21
C ASP A 25 -9.80 -5.10 -29.58
N ASN A 26 -9.73 -5.19 -28.25
CA ASN A 26 -9.73 -6.45 -27.49
C ASN A 26 -8.81 -7.52 -28.09
N LYS A 27 -7.55 -7.16 -28.32
CA LYS A 27 -6.58 -7.99 -29.03
C LYS A 27 -6.49 -9.37 -28.44
N ASN A 28 -6.61 -10.37 -29.31
CA ASN A 28 -6.57 -11.79 -28.95
C ASN A 28 -7.58 -12.20 -27.86
N ASN A 29 -8.67 -11.44 -27.66
CA ASN A 29 -9.60 -11.61 -26.55
C ASN A 29 -8.92 -11.58 -25.16
N ALA A 30 -7.86 -10.80 -25.00
CA ALA A 30 -7.06 -10.77 -23.78
C ALA A 30 -6.93 -9.38 -23.14
N GLU A 31 -7.57 -8.36 -23.72
CA GLU A 31 -7.46 -6.99 -23.25
C GLU A 31 -8.75 -6.61 -22.52
N SER A 32 -8.59 -6.19 -21.26
CA SER A 32 -9.73 -5.97 -20.35
C SER A 32 -9.45 -4.88 -19.32
N CYS A 33 -8.30 -4.22 -19.42
CA CYS A 33 -7.92 -3.09 -18.57
C CYS A 33 -7.72 -1.84 -19.42
N LEU A 34 -8.14 -0.68 -18.91
CA LEU A 34 -7.93 0.59 -19.61
C LEU A 34 -6.53 1.13 -19.36
N ALA A 35 -5.88 1.65 -20.40
CA ALA A 35 -4.66 2.45 -20.29
C ALA A 35 -4.87 3.84 -20.87
N LEU A 36 -4.32 4.85 -20.20
CA LEU A 36 -4.29 6.23 -20.66
C LEU A 36 -2.93 6.52 -21.30
N HIS A 37 -2.95 7.02 -22.53
CA HIS A 37 -1.77 7.43 -23.27
C HIS A 37 -1.37 8.86 -22.87
N SER A 38 -0.11 9.21 -23.12
CA SER A 38 0.44 10.54 -22.81
C SER A 38 -0.27 11.70 -23.54
N ASP A 39 -1.01 11.40 -24.62
CA ASP A 39 -1.81 12.37 -25.37
C ASP A 39 -3.27 12.46 -24.89
N GLY A 40 -3.63 11.74 -23.82
CA GLY A 40 -4.96 11.74 -23.23
C GLY A 40 -5.94 10.73 -23.83
N ARG A 41 -5.54 9.97 -24.86
CA ARG A 41 -6.38 8.93 -25.46
C ARG A 41 -6.29 7.60 -24.70
N MET A 42 -7.29 6.74 -24.85
CA MET A 42 -7.38 5.46 -24.16
C MET A 42 -7.21 4.26 -25.11
N SER A 43 -6.66 3.17 -24.61
CA SER A 43 -6.69 1.84 -25.22
C SER A 43 -7.18 0.81 -24.20
N ASP A 44 -7.74 -0.30 -24.66
CA ASP A 44 -7.81 -1.49 -23.83
C ASP A 44 -6.52 -2.29 -23.97
N GLU A 45 -6.07 -2.86 -22.86
CA GLU A 45 -4.79 -3.51 -22.73
C GLU A 45 -4.92 -4.74 -21.85
N ARG A 46 -3.90 -5.59 -21.89
CA ARG A 46 -3.83 -6.76 -21.03
C ARG A 46 -3.59 -6.34 -19.58
N CYS A 47 -4.40 -6.85 -18.67
CA CYS A 47 -4.31 -6.53 -17.24
C CYS A 47 -3.06 -7.09 -16.55
N ASP A 48 -2.40 -8.07 -17.15
CA ASP A 48 -1.22 -8.74 -16.58
C ASP A 48 0.11 -8.03 -16.94
N GLU A 49 0.06 -7.01 -17.79
CA GLU A 49 1.25 -6.25 -18.16
C GLU A 49 1.53 -5.14 -17.14
N PRO A 50 2.76 -5.08 -16.57
CA PRO A 50 3.11 -4.03 -15.62
C PRO A 50 3.19 -2.67 -16.31
N ARG A 51 2.42 -1.70 -15.81
CA ARG A 51 2.34 -0.33 -16.34
C ARG A 51 2.30 0.69 -15.19
N PRO A 52 2.76 1.93 -15.43
CA PRO A 52 2.47 3.04 -14.53
C PRO A 52 0.96 3.22 -14.36
N TYR A 53 0.53 3.67 -13.19
CA TYR A 53 -0.89 3.88 -12.87
C TYR A 53 -1.10 5.23 -12.20
N ILE A 54 -2.34 5.73 -12.30
CA ILE A 54 -2.77 6.99 -11.69
C ILE A 54 -3.85 6.66 -10.67
N CYS A 55 -3.66 7.12 -9.43
CA CYS A 55 -4.68 7.07 -8.39
C CYS A 55 -5.50 8.36 -8.40
N TYR A 56 -6.82 8.23 -8.21
CA TYR A 56 -7.71 9.37 -8.03
C TYR A 56 -8.54 9.17 -6.76
N ARG A 57 -8.70 10.25 -6.00
CA ARG A 57 -9.71 10.35 -4.94
C ARG A 57 -10.45 11.67 -5.13
N PRO A 58 -11.79 11.69 -5.16
CA PRO A 58 -12.51 12.96 -5.17
C PRO A 58 -12.18 13.73 -3.90
N HIS A 59 -12.03 15.05 -4.03
CA HIS A 59 -11.97 15.91 -2.85
C HIS A 59 -13.34 15.85 -2.18
N SER A 60 -13.37 15.35 -0.96
CA SER A 60 -14.58 15.18 -0.17
C SER A 60 -14.30 15.71 1.22
N ASP A 61 -15.26 16.47 1.77
CA ASP A 61 -15.26 16.95 3.17
C ASP A 61 -15.55 15.80 4.14
N VAL A 62 -14.81 14.70 4.03
CA VAL A 62 -14.93 13.59 4.97
C VAL A 62 -13.93 13.86 6.08
N GLU A 63 -14.47 14.11 7.27
CA GLU A 63 -13.65 14.32 8.46
C GLU A 63 -12.76 13.09 8.70
N ALA A 64 -11.46 13.34 8.71
CA ALA A 64 -10.50 12.34 9.11
C ALA A 64 -10.59 12.12 10.63
N ASN A 65 -10.49 10.87 11.06
CA ASN A 65 -10.26 10.56 12.47
C ASN A 65 -8.81 10.91 12.86
N VAL A 66 -8.45 10.65 14.13
CA VAL A 66 -7.09 10.89 14.68
C VAL A 66 -5.99 10.22 13.84
N CYS A 67 -6.32 9.15 13.13
CA CYS A 67 -5.40 8.44 12.24
C CYS A 67 -5.29 9.08 10.86
N GLY A 68 -5.84 10.28 10.62
CA GLY A 68 -5.78 10.92 9.31
C GLY A 68 -6.58 10.18 8.22
N THR A 69 -7.53 9.31 8.57
CA THR A 69 -8.36 8.56 7.61
C THR A 69 -9.84 8.69 7.94
N PRO A 70 -10.73 8.68 6.94
CA PRO A 70 -12.17 8.54 7.17
C PRO A 70 -12.58 7.12 7.61
N ASP A 71 -11.69 6.14 7.51
CA ASP A 71 -11.97 4.75 7.85
C ASP A 71 -12.07 4.55 9.38
N PRO A 72 -13.25 4.19 9.92
CA PRO A 72 -13.45 4.02 11.35
C PRO A 72 -12.77 2.79 11.94
N GLU A 73 -12.28 1.85 11.11
CA GLU A 73 -11.60 0.62 11.57
C GLU A 73 -10.14 0.87 11.98
N TYR A 74 -9.56 2.01 11.61
CA TYR A 74 -8.26 2.43 12.12
C TYR A 74 -8.39 2.97 13.54
N HIS A 75 -7.70 2.32 14.47
CA HIS A 75 -7.70 2.68 15.87
C HIS A 75 -6.34 3.23 16.29
N PHE A 76 -6.35 4.44 16.86
CA PHE A 76 -5.17 5.04 17.47
C PHE A 76 -4.81 4.34 18.77
N GLU A 77 -3.52 4.05 18.95
CA GLU A 77 -2.96 3.48 20.16
C GLU A 77 -1.96 4.46 20.78
N SER A 78 -2.32 4.97 21.95
CA SER A 78 -1.50 5.94 22.68
C SER A 78 -0.14 5.41 23.12
N ARG A 79 -0.01 4.09 23.35
CA ARG A 79 1.25 3.48 23.82
C ARG A 79 2.35 3.50 22.76
N THR A 80 1.99 3.44 21.49
CA THR A 80 2.94 3.46 20.36
C THR A 80 2.85 4.74 19.54
N ASN A 81 1.83 5.58 19.78
CA ASN A 81 1.51 6.75 18.97
C ASN A 81 1.28 6.43 17.49
N LYS A 82 0.81 5.20 17.21
CA LYS A 82 0.49 4.73 15.87
C LYS A 82 -0.98 4.34 15.78
N CYS A 83 -1.45 4.16 14.55
CA CYS A 83 -2.78 3.64 14.28
C CYS A 83 -2.70 2.27 13.63
N TYR A 84 -3.60 1.37 14.02
CA TYR A 84 -3.62 0.00 13.52
C TYR A 84 -5.00 -0.39 13.00
N LYS A 85 -5.00 -1.28 12.02
CA LYS A 85 -6.21 -1.94 11.51
C LYS A 85 -5.92 -3.43 11.28
N PHE A 86 -6.80 -4.28 11.80
CA PHE A 86 -6.73 -5.73 11.58
C PHE A 86 -7.67 -6.12 10.43
N HIS A 87 -7.12 -6.72 9.38
CA HIS A 87 -7.89 -7.17 8.22
C HIS A 87 -8.24 -8.66 8.35
N THR A 88 -9.53 -8.95 8.46
CA THR A 88 -10.06 -10.32 8.59
C THR A 88 -10.23 -11.06 7.27
N SER A 89 -10.17 -10.35 6.15
CA SER A 89 -10.23 -10.89 4.80
C SER A 89 -8.83 -11.21 4.33
N SER A 90 -8.52 -12.51 4.17
CA SER A 90 -7.16 -12.93 3.88
C SER A 90 -6.66 -12.51 2.51
N ARG A 91 -5.35 -12.34 2.40
CA ARG A 91 -4.62 -11.98 1.19
C ARG A 91 -3.23 -12.61 1.22
N THR A 92 -2.62 -12.84 0.05
CA THR A 92 -1.18 -13.10 -0.06
C THR A 92 -0.36 -11.92 0.47
N PHE A 93 0.88 -12.16 0.89
CA PHE A 93 1.72 -11.13 1.53
C PHE A 93 1.82 -9.85 0.69
N LYS A 94 2.07 -10.01 -0.62
CA LYS A 94 2.15 -8.88 -1.57
C LYS A 94 0.85 -8.10 -1.64
N ARG A 95 -0.29 -8.80 -1.67
CA ARG A 95 -1.63 -8.17 -1.71
C ARG A 95 -2.00 -7.50 -0.39
N ALA A 96 -1.59 -8.07 0.74
CA ALA A 96 -1.74 -7.47 2.07
C ALA A 96 -0.92 -6.18 2.19
N ASN A 97 0.35 -6.20 1.75
CA ASN A 97 1.21 -5.02 1.69
C ASN A 97 0.60 -3.90 0.83
N PHE A 98 0.12 -4.24 -0.37
CA PHE A 98 -0.57 -3.27 -1.22
C PHE A 98 -1.85 -2.71 -0.60
N ALA A 99 -2.62 -3.53 0.12
CA ALA A 99 -3.82 -3.06 0.80
C ALA A 99 -3.48 -2.00 1.85
N CYS A 100 -2.47 -2.27 2.71
CA CYS A 100 -2.05 -1.28 3.71
C CYS A 100 -1.50 0.00 3.06
N GLN A 101 -0.73 -0.10 1.97
CA GLN A 101 -0.23 1.07 1.23
C GLN A 101 -1.36 1.90 0.63
N ALA A 102 -2.39 1.25 0.08
CA ALA A 102 -3.58 1.94 -0.44
C ALA A 102 -4.38 2.67 0.66
N GLU A 103 -4.27 2.21 1.91
CA GLU A 103 -4.86 2.85 3.09
C GLU A 103 -3.98 3.97 3.69
N GLY A 104 -2.86 4.29 3.06
CA GLY A 104 -1.89 5.30 3.53
C GLY A 104 -1.04 4.82 4.71
N GLY A 105 -0.91 3.51 4.88
CA GLY A 105 -0.06 2.86 5.87
C GLY A 105 0.83 1.80 5.22
N TYR A 106 1.21 0.80 6.00
CA TYR A 106 2.01 -0.34 5.55
C TYR A 106 1.74 -1.53 6.48
N LEU A 107 2.20 -2.74 6.14
CA LEU A 107 2.06 -3.88 7.05
C LEU A 107 2.81 -3.57 8.35
N VAL A 108 2.22 -3.91 9.50
CA VAL A 108 2.79 -3.53 10.79
C VAL A 108 4.22 -4.05 10.97
N ILE A 109 5.15 -3.16 11.26
CA ILE A 109 6.51 -3.49 11.65
C ILE A 109 6.57 -3.48 13.17
N ILE A 110 6.48 -4.66 13.78
CA ILE A 110 6.62 -4.79 15.24
C ILE A 110 8.08 -4.51 15.59
N ASN A 111 8.33 -3.37 16.24
CA ASN A 111 9.68 -2.85 16.49
C ASN A 111 9.98 -2.63 17.98
N SER A 112 9.07 -3.04 18.86
CA SER A 112 9.26 -2.99 20.32
C SER A 112 8.40 -4.02 21.05
N GLU A 113 8.76 -4.32 22.31
CA GLU A 113 7.94 -5.15 23.20
C GLU A 113 6.55 -4.55 23.45
N VAL A 114 6.48 -3.21 23.52
CA VAL A 114 5.23 -2.48 23.74
C VAL A 114 4.31 -2.70 22.54
N GLU A 115 4.84 -2.58 21.33
CA GLU A 115 4.08 -2.82 20.11
C GLU A 115 3.65 -4.29 19.96
N ALA A 116 4.51 -5.24 20.30
CA ALA A 116 4.12 -6.65 20.33
C ALA A 116 2.94 -6.91 21.30
N GLN A 117 2.89 -6.21 22.44
CA GLN A 117 1.74 -6.26 23.35
C GLN A 117 0.50 -5.61 22.75
N VAL A 118 0.63 -4.47 22.07
CA VAL A 118 -0.48 -3.84 21.36
C VAL A 118 -1.07 -4.79 20.32
N ILE A 119 -0.23 -5.47 19.54
CA ILE A 119 -0.68 -6.45 18.55
C ILE A 119 -1.42 -7.62 19.20
N ARG A 120 -0.93 -8.15 20.34
CA ARG A 120 -1.67 -9.14 21.13
C ARG A 120 -3.06 -8.63 21.54
N ASP A 121 -3.12 -7.41 22.06
CA ASP A 121 -4.38 -6.81 22.56
C ASP A 121 -5.39 -6.56 21.43
N ILE A 122 -4.90 -6.18 20.23
CA ILE A 122 -5.71 -6.07 19.02
C ILE A 122 -6.27 -7.45 18.64
N TRP A 123 -5.41 -8.47 18.59
CA TRP A 123 -5.80 -9.81 18.17
C TRP A 123 -6.92 -10.43 18.99
N ILE A 124 -6.94 -10.18 20.30
CA ILE A 124 -7.98 -10.70 21.21
C ILE A 124 -9.40 -10.34 20.72
N LYS A 125 -9.54 -9.22 20.00
CA LYS A 125 -10.82 -8.75 19.45
C LYS A 125 -11.27 -9.53 18.20
N TYR A 126 -10.39 -10.32 17.59
CA TYR A 126 -10.62 -11.04 16.33
C TYR A 126 -10.49 -12.57 16.52
N PRO A 127 -11.52 -13.23 17.07
CA PRO A 127 -11.57 -14.70 17.11
C PRO A 127 -11.74 -15.30 15.70
N ALA A 128 -11.37 -16.57 15.52
CA ALA A 128 -11.42 -17.26 14.22
C ALA A 128 -12.80 -17.17 13.51
N VAL A 129 -13.89 -17.12 14.27
CA VAL A 129 -15.28 -17.05 13.76
C VAL A 129 -15.58 -15.79 12.93
N VAL A 130 -14.86 -14.68 13.15
CA VAL A 130 -15.06 -13.44 12.38
C VAL A 130 -14.18 -13.34 11.14
N MET A 131 -13.30 -14.32 10.90
CA MET A 131 -12.33 -14.30 9.79
C MET A 131 -12.87 -15.04 8.56
N ILE A 132 -12.89 -14.36 7.41
CA ILE A 132 -13.54 -14.84 6.20
C ILE A 132 -12.56 -15.59 5.30
N GLY A 133 -12.79 -16.88 5.05
CA GLY A 133 -12.03 -17.69 4.08
C GLY A 133 -11.36 -18.94 4.67
N PRO A 134 -10.90 -19.89 3.83
CA PRO A 134 -10.28 -21.15 4.28
C PRO A 134 -8.76 -20.99 4.45
N PHE A 135 -8.34 -20.40 5.57
CA PHE A 135 -6.92 -20.22 5.92
C PHE A 135 -6.68 -20.43 7.42
N TRP A 136 -5.41 -20.50 7.83
CA TRP A 136 -5.04 -20.68 9.23
C TRP A 136 -5.27 -19.39 10.05
N LYS A 137 -6.13 -19.47 11.07
CA LYS A 137 -6.72 -18.31 11.78
C LYS A 137 -5.93 -17.80 12.99
N ASP A 138 -4.77 -18.40 13.25
CA ASP A 138 -3.94 -18.10 14.43
C ASP A 138 -2.64 -17.35 14.08
N VAL A 139 -2.50 -16.96 12.80
CA VAL A 139 -1.40 -16.13 12.27
C VAL A 139 -1.94 -15.04 11.34
N ALA A 140 -1.12 -14.03 11.12
CA ALA A 140 -1.42 -12.86 10.30
C ALA A 140 -0.11 -12.21 9.85
N TYR A 141 -0.09 -11.74 8.61
CA TYR A 141 1.08 -11.09 8.04
C TYR A 141 1.42 -9.78 8.74
N VAL A 142 2.73 -9.58 8.90
CA VAL A 142 3.38 -8.37 9.42
C VAL A 142 4.47 -7.92 8.46
N GLY A 143 4.93 -6.68 8.58
CA GLY A 143 5.83 -6.00 7.66
C GLY A 143 7.29 -6.45 7.77
N MET A 144 7.56 -7.74 7.64
CA MET A 144 8.91 -8.27 7.56
C MET A 144 8.99 -9.44 6.57
N TYR A 145 10.18 -9.66 6.04
CA TYR A 145 10.45 -10.71 5.08
C TYR A 145 11.94 -11.04 5.10
N ASN A 146 12.26 -12.21 4.59
CA ASN A 146 13.61 -12.68 4.34
C ASN A 146 13.90 -12.58 2.84
N TRP A 147 15.09 -12.12 2.45
CA TRP A 147 15.48 -11.96 1.04
C TRP A 147 15.96 -13.29 0.43
N ASP A 148 15.14 -14.34 0.53
CA ASP A 148 15.24 -15.69 -0.07
C ASP A 148 16.59 -16.46 0.08
N GLU A 149 17.65 -15.88 0.66
CA GLU A 149 19.01 -16.44 0.66
C GLU A 149 19.86 -16.13 1.93
N SER A 150 19.29 -15.49 2.95
CA SER A 150 19.98 -15.22 4.23
C SER A 150 19.24 -15.79 5.43
N GLU A 151 19.92 -16.04 6.56
CA GLU A 151 19.24 -16.31 7.85
C GLU A 151 18.62 -15.03 8.45
N ASP A 152 18.77 -13.91 7.75
CA ASP A 152 18.51 -12.60 8.26
C ASP A 152 17.17 -12.04 7.79
N TRP A 153 16.38 -11.59 8.76
CA TRP A 153 15.06 -11.01 8.55
C TRP A 153 15.12 -9.50 8.55
N THR A 154 14.44 -8.90 7.58
CA THR A 154 14.36 -7.45 7.42
C THR A 154 12.91 -6.97 7.44
N THR A 155 12.70 -5.75 7.91
CA THR A 155 11.41 -5.08 7.81
C THR A 155 11.14 -4.66 6.36
N ILE A 156 9.89 -4.39 6.01
CA ILE A 156 9.53 -3.80 4.71
C ILE A 156 10.11 -2.40 4.47
N HIS A 157 10.78 -1.81 5.46
CA HIS A 157 11.56 -0.57 5.34
C HIS A 157 13.07 -0.81 5.22
N GLY A 158 13.52 -2.06 5.15
CA GLY A 158 14.93 -2.41 4.93
C GLY A 158 15.80 -2.39 6.18
N GLN A 159 15.21 -2.46 7.38
CA GLN A 159 15.96 -2.56 8.63
C GLN A 159 16.04 -4.02 9.09
N TRP A 160 17.18 -4.47 9.62
CA TRP A 160 17.28 -5.78 10.25
C TRP A 160 16.39 -5.83 11.51
N LEU A 161 15.75 -6.96 11.81
CA LEU A 161 14.83 -7.04 12.97
C LEU A 161 15.50 -6.69 14.31
N GLN A 162 16.77 -7.05 14.47
CA GLN A 162 17.57 -6.74 15.66
C GLN A 162 17.76 -5.23 15.82
N GLU A 163 17.91 -4.50 14.71
CA GLU A 163 18.03 -3.04 14.69
C GLU A 163 16.68 -2.35 14.84
N ALA A 164 15.61 -2.94 14.29
CA ALA A 164 14.25 -2.44 14.43
C ALA A 164 13.80 -2.44 15.90
N GLY A 165 14.29 -3.39 16.71
CA GLY A 165 14.07 -3.40 18.17
C GLY A 165 13.17 -4.53 18.67
N TYR A 166 12.73 -5.43 17.78
CA TYR A 166 12.00 -6.64 18.15
C TYR A 166 12.28 -7.76 17.13
N ALA A 167 12.79 -8.89 17.62
CA ALA A 167 13.23 -10.03 16.81
C ALA A 167 12.92 -11.36 17.53
N LYS A 168 11.69 -11.53 18.02
CA LYS A 168 11.29 -12.70 18.83
C LYS A 168 10.40 -13.66 18.05
N PHE A 169 11.00 -14.72 17.54
CA PHE A 169 10.29 -15.85 16.92
C PHE A 169 9.73 -16.83 17.96
N SER A 170 8.60 -17.44 17.63
CA SER A 170 8.03 -18.53 18.42
C SER A 170 9.02 -19.70 18.52
N PRO A 171 8.96 -20.54 19.58
CA PRO A 171 9.83 -21.70 19.68
C PRO A 171 9.68 -22.64 18.48
N GLY A 172 10.77 -22.83 17.74
CA GLY A 172 10.77 -23.61 16.50
C GLY A 172 10.90 -22.75 15.24
N GLU A 173 10.62 -21.46 15.33
CA GLU A 173 10.63 -20.52 14.20
C GLU A 173 11.92 -19.68 14.15
N PRO A 174 12.29 -19.15 12.96
CA PRO A 174 11.71 -19.47 11.65
C PRO A 174 12.12 -20.88 11.18
N ASN A 175 11.19 -21.66 10.64
CA ASN A 175 11.39 -23.10 10.36
C ASN A 175 11.49 -23.45 8.87
N ASN A 176 11.08 -22.55 7.97
CA ASN A 176 10.96 -22.77 6.55
C ASN A 176 10.30 -24.13 6.19
N SER A 177 9.21 -24.46 6.90
CA SER A 177 8.54 -25.76 6.86
C SER A 177 8.01 -26.08 5.47
N THR A 178 7.54 -25.05 4.77
CA THR A 178 7.26 -25.09 3.34
C THR A 178 8.38 -24.35 2.62
N THR A 179 9.34 -25.06 2.02
CA THR A 179 10.48 -24.43 1.32
C THR A 179 10.05 -23.17 0.56
N GLY A 180 10.48 -22.00 1.03
CA GLY A 180 10.00 -20.70 0.55
C GLY A 180 9.22 -19.86 1.56
N GLU A 181 9.28 -20.14 2.88
CA GLU A 181 8.63 -19.31 3.90
C GLU A 181 9.46 -18.06 4.21
N TYR A 182 9.37 -17.08 3.34
CA TYR A 182 10.16 -15.85 3.44
C TYR A 182 9.33 -14.64 3.85
N CYS A 183 8.04 -14.82 4.16
CA CYS A 183 7.15 -13.74 4.55
C CYS A 183 6.81 -13.84 6.03
N GLY A 184 6.96 -12.73 6.73
CA GLY A 184 6.80 -12.70 8.17
C GLY A 184 5.35 -12.62 8.60
N ALA A 185 5.03 -13.39 9.63
CA ALA A 185 3.77 -13.31 10.33
C ALA A 185 3.99 -13.22 11.84
N VAL A 186 2.88 -13.02 12.54
CA VAL A 186 2.87 -13.03 14.00
C VAL A 186 1.76 -13.95 14.47
N TYR A 187 2.04 -14.70 15.53
CA TYR A 187 1.06 -15.51 16.25
C TYR A 187 0.20 -14.65 17.19
N ARG A 188 -0.90 -15.23 17.70
CA ARG A 188 -1.73 -14.62 18.75
C ARG A 188 -0.97 -14.12 19.99
N ASN A 189 0.20 -14.69 20.29
CA ASN A 189 1.05 -14.32 21.42
C ASN A 189 2.02 -13.16 21.10
N GLY A 190 1.98 -12.59 19.89
CA GLY A 190 2.87 -11.51 19.47
C GLY A 190 4.28 -11.96 19.09
N MET A 191 4.56 -13.27 19.04
CA MET A 191 5.83 -13.81 18.57
C MET A 191 5.76 -14.12 17.08
N PHE A 192 6.90 -14.04 16.42
CA PHE A 192 7.02 -14.17 14.98
C PHE A 192 6.94 -15.61 14.47
N ASP A 193 6.54 -15.72 13.22
CA ASP A 193 6.42 -16.91 12.38
C ASP A 193 6.91 -16.57 10.97
N ASP A 194 7.39 -17.57 10.23
CA ASP A 194 7.63 -17.47 8.79
C ASP A 194 6.58 -18.25 8.01
N LEU A 195 6.02 -17.64 6.97
CA LEU A 195 4.95 -18.23 6.16
C LEU A 195 5.30 -18.18 4.68
N TYR A 196 4.79 -19.16 3.94
CA TYR A 196 4.78 -19.13 2.48
C TYR A 196 4.03 -17.90 1.95
N CYS A 197 4.73 -17.03 1.20
CA CYS A 197 4.26 -15.70 0.79
C CYS A 197 2.99 -15.67 -0.08
N GLU A 198 2.76 -16.75 -0.84
CA GLU A 198 1.64 -16.87 -1.79
C GLU A 198 0.38 -17.47 -1.16
N GLN A 199 0.45 -17.83 0.12
CA GLN A 199 -0.71 -18.33 0.85
C GLN A 199 -1.52 -17.15 1.44
N ASP A 200 -2.84 -17.30 1.47
CA ASP A 200 -3.73 -16.26 2.00
C ASP A 200 -3.78 -16.30 3.53
N TYR A 201 -3.49 -15.18 4.20
CA TYR A 201 -3.69 -15.01 5.64
C TYR A 201 -4.31 -13.65 5.98
N ALA A 202 -4.82 -13.53 7.21
CA ALA A 202 -5.15 -12.22 7.78
C ALA A 202 -3.89 -11.34 7.84
N PHE A 203 -4.05 -10.04 8.05
CA PHE A 203 -2.91 -9.13 8.11
C PHE A 203 -3.24 -7.89 8.95
N ILE A 204 -2.21 -7.20 9.41
CA ILE A 204 -2.35 -6.01 10.25
C ILE A 204 -1.63 -4.86 9.57
N CYS A 205 -2.35 -3.76 9.36
CA CYS A 205 -1.76 -2.52 8.88
C CYS A 205 -1.41 -1.63 10.06
N GLU A 206 -0.32 -0.88 9.93
CA GLU A 206 0.00 0.26 10.78
C GLU A 206 0.15 1.54 9.96
N LYS A 207 -0.06 2.68 10.61
CA LYS A 207 0.12 3.99 10.01
C LYS A 207 0.44 5.06 11.06
N GLU A 208 1.15 6.08 10.62
CA GLU A 208 1.46 7.26 11.43
C GLU A 208 0.28 8.25 11.43
N PRO A 209 -0.20 8.71 12.60
CA PRO A 209 -1.31 9.67 12.69
C PRO A 209 -0.99 11.02 12.02
N SER A 210 0.28 11.43 12.09
CA SER A 210 0.76 12.73 11.58
C SER A 210 1.00 12.77 10.08
N TYR A 211 0.82 11.66 9.36
CA TYR A 211 0.96 11.60 7.92
C TYR A 211 -0.42 11.46 7.28
N PRO A 212 -1.11 12.58 6.97
CA PRO A 212 -2.46 12.49 6.47
C PRO A 212 -2.44 12.07 4.97
N PRO A 213 -3.23 11.08 4.56
CA PRO A 213 -3.68 10.94 3.17
C PRO A 213 -4.72 12.01 2.78
N VAL A 214 -5.03 12.97 3.67
CA VAL A 214 -5.96 14.06 3.42
C VAL A 214 -5.18 15.37 3.41
N CYS A 215 -5.19 16.04 2.26
CA CYS A 215 -4.75 17.42 2.17
C CYS A 215 -5.76 18.27 2.94
N ASP A 216 -5.50 18.50 4.22
CA ASP A 216 -6.19 19.52 5.01
C ASP A 216 -5.50 20.86 4.72
N SER A 217 -6.27 21.86 4.26
CA SER A 217 -5.77 23.21 4.01
C SER A 217 -5.38 23.93 5.31
N ASP A 218 -5.87 23.45 6.45
CA ASP A 218 -5.84 24.17 7.72
C ASP A 218 -4.87 23.52 8.74
N SER A 219 -4.30 22.35 8.42
CA SER A 219 -3.29 21.70 9.24
C SER A 219 -1.87 22.17 8.87
N PRO A 220 -1.10 22.79 9.80
CA PRO A 220 0.28 23.18 9.53
C PRO A 220 1.14 21.92 9.37
N ARG A 221 1.62 21.68 8.15
CA ARG A 221 2.59 20.63 7.87
C ARG A 221 3.84 20.86 8.74
N PRO A 222 4.36 19.85 9.47
CA PRO A 222 5.56 20.02 10.30
C PRO A 222 6.83 20.38 9.51
N PHE A 223 6.76 20.31 8.18
CA PHE A 223 7.85 20.67 7.27
C PHE A 223 7.26 21.45 6.07
N GLU A 224 7.40 22.78 6.07
CA GLU A 224 7.08 23.68 4.94
C GLU A 224 8.32 23.95 4.06
N PRO A 225 8.20 24.50 2.81
CA PRO A 225 6.98 24.97 2.13
C PRO A 225 6.79 24.34 0.73
N ALA A 226 5.60 23.80 0.46
CA ALA A 226 5.06 23.75 -0.89
C ALA A 226 3.79 24.59 -0.90
N ILE A 227 3.93 25.80 -1.43
CA ILE A 227 2.84 26.74 -1.64
C ILE A 227 1.90 26.11 -2.67
N CYS A 228 0.75 25.59 -2.24
CA CYS A 228 -0.34 25.27 -3.14
C CYS A 228 -1.09 26.59 -3.41
N HIS A 229 -0.78 27.27 -4.52
CA HIS A 229 -1.57 28.42 -4.94
C HIS A 229 -2.94 27.95 -5.43
N ASN A 230 -3.96 28.17 -4.60
CA ASN A 230 -5.35 28.17 -5.03
C ASN A 230 -5.62 29.46 -5.81
N GLY A 231 -5.80 29.34 -7.12
CA GLY A 231 -6.28 30.47 -7.92
C GLY A 231 -6.22 30.17 -9.41
N VAL A 232 -7.39 30.07 -10.04
CA VAL A 232 -7.54 30.34 -11.47
C VAL A 232 -7.20 31.82 -11.69
N GLY A 233 -5.92 32.11 -11.89
CA GLY A 233 -5.40 33.44 -12.15
C GLY A 233 -4.52 33.37 -13.39
N GLN A 234 -4.92 34.08 -14.45
CA GLN A 234 -4.20 34.18 -15.71
C GLN A 234 -2.75 34.64 -15.46
N ALA A 235 -1.78 33.73 -15.55
CA ALA A 235 -0.37 34.09 -15.52
C ALA A 235 0.06 34.50 -16.94
N GLN A 236 0.34 35.78 -17.12
CA GLN A 236 1.03 36.27 -18.30
C GLN A 236 2.46 35.74 -18.31
N ILE A 237 2.87 35.18 -19.44
CA ILE A 237 4.21 34.67 -19.69
C ILE A 237 5.18 35.85 -19.77
N GLN A 238 6.14 35.95 -18.85
CA GLN A 238 7.40 36.63 -19.10
C GLN A 238 8.52 35.58 -19.17
N PRO A 239 9.38 35.64 -20.20
CA PRO A 239 10.41 34.65 -20.40
C PRO A 239 11.63 35.00 -19.54
N ASP A 240 12.09 34.07 -18.72
CA ASP A 240 13.44 34.15 -18.17
C ASP A 240 14.25 32.90 -18.48
N ASN A 241 15.33 33.15 -19.23
CA ASN A 241 16.25 32.21 -19.83
C ASN A 241 17.18 31.61 -18.77
N GLN A 242 16.79 30.56 -18.04
CA GLN A 242 17.76 29.74 -17.26
C GLN A 242 17.41 28.25 -17.11
N MET A 243 16.65 27.66 -18.04
CA MET A 243 16.33 26.21 -18.02
C MET A 243 16.78 25.45 -19.27
N ASN A 244 17.94 25.81 -19.84
CA ASN A 244 18.51 25.12 -21.01
C ASN A 244 19.92 24.51 -20.79
N GLU A 245 20.43 24.48 -19.56
CA GLU A 245 21.74 23.84 -19.27
C GLU A 245 21.69 22.56 -18.41
N ILE A 246 20.55 22.17 -17.84
CA ILE A 246 20.50 21.00 -16.95
C ILE A 246 20.06 19.71 -17.69
N MET A 247 19.52 19.80 -18.90
CA MET A 247 19.14 18.62 -19.73
C MET A 247 20.19 18.19 -20.77
N LYS A 248 21.49 18.38 -20.51
CA LYS A 248 22.55 17.93 -21.43
C LYS A 248 23.63 17.00 -20.86
N THR A 249 23.56 16.59 -19.59
CA THR A 249 24.55 15.65 -19.05
C THR A 249 23.94 14.72 -18.01
N GLN A 250 23.51 13.53 -18.44
CA GLN A 250 23.97 12.24 -17.92
C GLN A 250 23.02 11.12 -18.38
N THR A 251 23.37 10.57 -19.53
CA THR A 251 23.18 9.15 -19.84
C THR A 251 23.90 8.26 -18.82
N SER A 252 23.28 7.11 -18.54
CA SER A 252 23.86 5.91 -17.89
C SER A 252 23.94 5.91 -16.36
N ASN A 253 22.97 5.24 -15.71
CA ASN A 253 23.16 3.92 -15.11
C ASN A 253 21.88 3.50 -14.37
N VAL A 254 21.19 2.51 -14.93
CA VAL A 254 20.25 1.66 -14.21
C VAL A 254 21.11 0.67 -13.41
N VAL A 255 20.92 0.61 -12.11
CA VAL A 255 21.34 -0.53 -11.28
C VAL A 255 20.07 -1.11 -10.68
N ILE A 256 19.96 -2.42 -10.86
CA ILE A 256 18.87 -3.31 -10.47
C ILE A 256 18.62 -3.22 -8.96
#